data_AF-A0A819TXB7-F1
#
_entry.id   AF-A0A819TXB7-F1
#
_cell.length_a   1.000
_cell.length_b   1.000
_cell.length_c   1.000
_cell.angle_alpha   90.00
_cell.angle_beta   90.00
_cell.angle_gamma   90.00
#
_symmetry.space_group_name_H-M   'P 1'
#
loop_
_entity.id
_entity.type
_entity.pdbx_description
1 polymer ?
#
loop_
_entity_poly.entity_id
_entity_poly.type
_entity_poly.pdbx_seq_one_letter_code
_entity_poly.pdbx_strand_id
1 'polypeptide(L)'
;SASTYSPTTTITSYSGVLNNTSPTFYRTGNLNIFYFEPIKVTTNTTGNYTFISNSSIDSYGYLYVNSFNLSNITSNRVTSDDDSGGNVQFLITYILQAGTTYILIFTTYSPNVTTSFSIMALGPERVSLMRLNVVPSTTTTTTLMTTGMHDELILASFLFLTKSIVSLKGILYKEHTDKNRINRSLKFFMVHFRR
;
A
#
# COMPACT_ATOMS: atom_id res chain seq x y z
N SER A 1 -23.01 -0.86 -48.63
CA SER A 1 -21.94 -1.64 -47.99
C SER A 1 -21.57 -0.92 -46.69
N ALA A 2 -21.80 -1.56 -45.53
CA ALA A 2 -21.35 -1.01 -44.25
C ALA A 2 -19.87 -1.37 -44.08
N SER A 3 -19.00 -0.37 -44.01
CA SER A 3 -17.57 -0.55 -43.71
C SER A 3 -17.43 -0.99 -42.24
N THR A 4 -17.02 -2.23 -42.01
CA THR A 4 -16.66 -2.72 -40.68
C THR A 4 -15.33 -2.10 -40.26
N TYR A 5 -15.38 -0.95 -39.59
CA TYR A 5 -14.21 -0.37 -38.92
C TYR A 5 -13.80 -1.30 -37.78
N SER A 6 -12.71 -2.05 -37.98
CA SER A 6 -12.05 -2.73 -36.87
C SER A 6 -11.30 -1.66 -36.08
N PRO A 7 -11.62 -1.43 -34.80
CA PRO A 7 -10.93 -0.41 -34.02
C PRO A 7 -9.45 -0.79 -33.89
N THR A 8 -8.57 0.04 -34.45
CA THR A 8 -7.12 -0.12 -34.31
C THR A 8 -6.74 0.09 -32.84
N THR A 9 -6.33 -0.98 -32.16
CA THR A 9 -5.77 -0.89 -30.81
C THR A 9 -4.40 -0.22 -30.88
N THR A 10 -4.23 0.83 -30.10
CA THR A 10 -2.96 1.56 -30.01
C THR A 10 -2.17 1.11 -28.78
N ILE A 11 -0.84 1.05 -28.93
CA ILE A 11 0.09 0.60 -27.90
C ILE A 11 0.96 1.77 -27.42
N THR A 12 1.05 1.95 -26.11
CA THR A 12 2.06 2.76 -25.43
C THR A 12 2.87 1.86 -24.49
N SER A 13 4.19 2.06 -24.42
CA SER A 13 5.06 1.35 -23.48
C SER A 13 5.68 2.30 -22.46
N TYR A 14 5.90 1.81 -21.25
CA TYR A 14 6.66 2.48 -20.19
C TYR A 14 7.62 1.48 -19.56
N SER A 15 8.80 1.91 -19.14
CA SER A 15 9.77 1.06 -18.43
C SER A 15 10.27 1.77 -17.18
N GLY A 16 10.50 0.99 -16.12
CA GLY A 16 10.94 1.50 -14.83
C GLY A 16 11.78 0.49 -14.06
N VAL A 17 12.25 0.92 -12.89
CA VAL A 17 13.06 0.10 -11.98
C VAL A 17 12.62 0.37 -10.55
N LEU A 18 12.24 -0.70 -9.84
CA LEU A 18 12.14 -0.70 -8.40
C LEU A 18 13.51 -1.05 -7.81
N ASN A 19 14.04 -0.16 -6.97
CA ASN A 19 15.29 -0.36 -6.25
C ASN A 19 15.16 0.16 -4.81
N ASN A 20 16.24 0.09 -4.03
CA ASN A 20 16.21 0.46 -2.61
C ASN A 20 15.97 1.94 -2.33
N THR A 21 15.95 2.81 -3.35
CA THR A 21 15.58 4.23 -3.22
C THR A 21 14.19 4.55 -3.76
N SER A 22 13.48 3.56 -4.32
CA SER A 22 12.08 3.69 -4.70
C SER A 22 11.21 3.99 -3.47
N PRO A 23 10.12 4.77 -3.63
CA PRO A 23 9.19 5.00 -2.53
C PRO A 23 8.57 3.68 -2.07
N THR A 24 8.15 3.65 -0.81
CA THR A 24 7.59 2.45 -0.19
C THR A 24 6.22 2.70 0.42
N PHE A 25 5.44 1.64 0.55
CA PHE A 25 4.16 1.66 1.23
C PHE A 25 3.87 0.33 1.93
N TYR A 26 2.88 0.36 2.82
CA TYR A 26 2.33 -0.82 3.47
C TYR A 26 0.99 -1.17 2.83
N ARG A 27 0.77 -2.46 2.53
CA ARG A 27 -0.54 -2.93 2.07
C ARG A 27 -1.53 -3.00 3.23
N THR A 28 -2.82 -2.95 2.93
CA THR A 28 -3.87 -3.05 3.95
C THR A 28 -3.73 -4.34 4.74
N GLY A 29 -3.56 -4.24 6.06
CA GLY A 29 -3.37 -5.40 6.94
C GLY A 29 -1.99 -6.07 6.87
N ASN A 30 -1.01 -5.47 6.18
CA ASN A 30 0.33 -6.04 6.01
C ASN A 30 1.40 -5.02 6.41
N LEU A 31 2.24 -5.37 7.39
CA LEU A 31 3.30 -4.51 7.92
C LEU A 31 4.64 -4.64 7.16
N ASN A 32 4.68 -5.43 6.08
CA ASN A 32 5.86 -5.53 5.24
C ASN A 32 5.97 -4.35 4.27
N ILE A 33 7.21 -4.04 3.88
CA ILE A 33 7.55 -2.93 3.02
C ILE A 33 7.49 -3.36 1.56
N PHE A 34 6.81 -2.57 0.72
CA PHE A 34 6.74 -2.77 -0.72
C PHE A 34 7.29 -1.55 -1.44
N TYR A 35 8.29 -1.74 -2.29
CA TYR A 35 8.73 -0.72 -3.24
C TYR A 35 7.67 -0.53 -4.32
N PHE A 36 7.46 0.70 -4.76
CA PHE A 36 6.50 0.97 -5.83
C PHE A 36 6.93 2.10 -6.74
N GLU A 37 6.30 2.15 -7.92
CA GLU A 37 6.45 3.24 -8.85
C GLU A 37 5.07 3.78 -9.25
N PRO A 38 4.76 5.05 -8.93
CA PRO A 38 3.53 5.69 -9.35
C PRO A 38 3.69 6.30 -10.75
N ILE A 39 2.78 5.93 -11.64
CA ILE A 39 2.78 6.35 -13.04
C ILE A 39 1.46 7.10 -13.28
N LYS A 40 1.56 8.40 -13.56
CA LYS A 40 0.42 9.20 -14.02
C LYS A 40 0.01 8.71 -15.39
N VAL A 41 -1.29 8.46 -15.54
CA VAL A 41 -1.92 8.06 -16.79
C VAL A 41 -2.96 9.12 -17.18
N THR A 42 -2.86 9.63 -18.40
CA THR A 42 -3.87 10.52 -18.99
C THR A 42 -4.14 10.16 -20.45
N THR A 43 -5.36 10.40 -20.91
CA THR A 43 -5.78 10.20 -22.30
C THR A 43 -6.84 11.23 -22.69
N ASN A 44 -6.99 11.49 -23.99
CA ASN A 44 -8.00 12.40 -24.52
C ASN A 44 -9.23 11.65 -25.04
N THR A 45 -9.20 10.31 -25.02
CA THR A 45 -10.27 9.46 -25.51
C THR A 45 -10.84 8.63 -24.37
N THR A 46 -12.15 8.75 -24.12
CA THR A 46 -12.84 7.83 -23.20
C THR A 46 -12.93 6.46 -23.84
N GLY A 47 -12.58 5.41 -23.11
CA GLY A 47 -12.72 4.05 -23.62
C GLY A 47 -12.07 3.01 -22.73
N ASN A 48 -12.06 1.77 -23.20
CA ASN A 48 -11.47 0.66 -22.47
C ASN A 48 -9.95 0.61 -22.70
N TYR A 49 -9.19 0.68 -21.62
CA TYR A 49 -7.73 0.56 -21.65
C TYR A 49 -7.30 -0.65 -20.84
N THR A 50 -6.24 -1.32 -21.30
CA THR A 50 -5.63 -2.46 -20.60
C THR A 50 -4.16 -2.17 -20.34
N PHE A 51 -3.74 -2.35 -19.10
CA PHE A 51 -2.35 -2.24 -18.64
C PHE A 51 -1.85 -3.61 -18.26
N ILE A 52 -0.76 -4.04 -18.88
CA ILE A 52 -0.13 -5.34 -18.63
C ILE A 52 1.30 -5.08 -18.17
N SER A 53 1.70 -5.65 -17.05
CA SER A 53 3.11 -5.61 -16.64
C SER A 53 3.94 -6.70 -17.31
N ASN A 54 5.24 -6.49 -17.30
CA ASN A 54 6.21 -7.52 -17.61
C ASN A 54 7.47 -7.31 -16.77
N SER A 55 7.88 -8.35 -16.05
CA SER A 55 9.02 -8.37 -15.15
C SER A 55 9.46 -9.82 -14.91
N SER A 56 10.62 -10.01 -14.27
CA SER A 56 11.12 -11.34 -13.91
C SER A 56 10.56 -11.86 -12.59
N ILE A 57 9.59 -11.17 -12.00
CA ILE A 57 9.02 -11.44 -10.67
C ILE A 57 7.49 -11.41 -10.73
N ASP A 58 6.86 -11.86 -9.65
CA ASP A 58 5.42 -11.74 -9.44
C ASP A 58 5.04 -10.27 -9.15
N SER A 59 4.27 -9.67 -10.04
CA SER A 59 3.96 -8.24 -10.02
C SER A 59 2.60 -7.97 -9.38
N TYR A 60 2.34 -6.75 -8.93
CA TYR A 60 1.01 -6.34 -8.47
C TYR A 60 0.77 -4.91 -8.93
N GLY A 61 -0.33 -4.70 -9.67
CA GLY A 61 -0.81 -3.41 -10.11
C GLY A 61 -1.96 -2.88 -9.25
N TYR A 62 -1.98 -1.57 -9.02
CA TYR A 62 -3.17 -0.86 -8.53
C TYR A 62 -3.49 0.31 -9.45
N LEU A 63 -4.77 0.54 -9.72
CA LEU A 63 -5.21 1.72 -10.44
C LEU A 63 -6.03 2.63 -9.51
N TYR A 64 -5.66 3.91 -9.50
CA TYR A 64 -6.33 4.96 -8.75
C TYR A 64 -6.88 6.02 -9.70
N VAL A 65 -8.02 6.62 -9.32
CA VAL A 65 -8.56 7.81 -9.99
C VAL A 65 -8.15 9.08 -9.23
N ASN A 66 -7.81 10.13 -9.96
CA ASN A 66 -7.37 11.45 -9.47
C ASN A 66 -6.06 11.47 -8.67
N SER A 67 -5.97 10.73 -7.56
CA SER A 67 -4.82 10.78 -6.65
C SER A 67 -4.58 9.46 -5.92
N PHE A 68 -3.33 9.26 -5.51
CA PHE A 68 -2.86 8.16 -4.68
C PHE A 68 -2.39 8.75 -3.34
N ASN A 69 -2.98 8.29 -2.24
CA ASN A 69 -2.70 8.80 -0.90
C ASN A 69 -2.01 7.72 -0.06
N LEU A 70 -0.74 7.94 0.30
CA LEU A 70 0.04 7.01 1.13
C LEU A 70 -0.56 6.81 2.53
N SER A 71 -1.21 7.82 3.11
CA SER A 71 -1.88 7.71 4.41
C SER A 71 -3.19 6.94 4.35
N ASN A 72 -3.77 6.78 3.16
CA ASN A 72 -4.95 5.96 2.93
C ASN A 72 -4.91 5.33 1.54
N ILE A 73 -4.16 4.24 1.41
CA ILE A 73 -3.94 3.54 0.15
C ILE A 73 -5.20 2.88 -0.44
N THR A 74 -6.31 2.86 0.29
CA THR A 74 -7.59 2.37 -0.23
C THR A 74 -8.43 3.48 -0.86
N SER A 75 -8.16 4.74 -0.49
CA SER A 75 -8.87 5.88 -1.08
C SER A 75 -8.59 5.99 -2.57
N ASN A 76 -9.63 6.25 -3.35
CA ASN A 76 -9.60 6.41 -4.81
C ASN A 76 -9.09 5.21 -5.62
N ARG A 77 -8.83 4.06 -5.00
CA ARG A 77 -8.48 2.84 -5.72
C ARG A 77 -9.72 2.35 -6.46
N VAL A 78 -9.60 2.15 -7.78
CA VAL A 78 -10.71 1.66 -8.61
C VAL A 78 -10.59 0.16 -8.91
N THR A 79 -9.37 -0.35 -9.05
CA THR A 79 -9.13 -1.79 -9.27
C THR A 79 -7.66 -2.15 -8.99
N SER A 80 -7.38 -3.44 -8.93
CA SER A 80 -6.05 -4.00 -8.71
C SER A 80 -5.99 -5.45 -9.16
N ASP A 81 -4.82 -5.91 -9.59
CA ASP A 81 -4.59 -7.28 -10.07
C ASP A 81 -3.11 -7.64 -9.89
N ASP A 82 -2.81 -8.91 -9.66
CA ASP A 82 -1.45 -9.45 -9.49
C ASP A 82 -1.04 -10.51 -10.52
N ASP A 83 -1.96 -11.31 -11.07
CA ASP A 83 -1.56 -12.49 -11.86
C ASP A 83 -2.33 -12.72 -13.18
N SER A 84 -3.31 -11.87 -13.53
CA SER A 84 -4.18 -12.10 -14.69
C SER A 84 -3.52 -11.82 -16.06
N GLY A 85 -2.33 -11.25 -16.09
CA GLY A 85 -1.55 -10.94 -17.31
C GLY A 85 -0.71 -12.09 -17.86
N GLY A 86 -0.73 -13.24 -17.17
CA GLY A 86 0.12 -14.39 -17.48
C GLY A 86 1.55 -14.21 -16.97
N ASN A 87 2.26 -15.32 -16.75
CA ASN A 87 3.60 -15.31 -16.12
C ASN A 87 3.64 -14.48 -14.81
N VAL A 88 2.60 -14.60 -13.97
CA VAL A 88 2.44 -13.84 -12.71
C VAL A 88 2.61 -12.32 -12.87
N GLN A 89 2.16 -11.81 -14.02
CA GLN A 89 2.08 -10.38 -14.29
C GLN A 89 0.65 -9.89 -14.08
N PHE A 90 0.48 -8.65 -13.65
CA PHE A 90 -0.84 -8.07 -13.54
C PHE A 90 -1.41 -7.72 -14.91
N LEU A 91 -2.74 -7.76 -15.00
CA LEU A 91 -3.53 -7.20 -16.09
C LEU A 91 -4.68 -6.38 -15.51
N ILE A 92 -4.65 -5.08 -15.76
CA ILE A 92 -5.70 -4.16 -15.34
C ILE A 92 -6.43 -3.63 -16.56
N THR A 93 -7.71 -3.97 -16.69
CA THR A 93 -8.60 -3.40 -17.71
C THR A 93 -9.59 -2.44 -17.04
N TYR A 94 -9.67 -1.20 -17.55
CA TYR A 94 -10.56 -0.18 -16.98
C TYR A 94 -11.01 0.85 -18.03
N ILE A 95 -12.21 1.38 -17.86
CA ILE A 95 -12.73 2.47 -18.71
C ILE A 95 -12.16 3.81 -18.21
N LEU A 96 -11.15 4.33 -18.90
CA LEU A 96 -10.62 5.65 -18.62
C LEU A 96 -11.56 6.71 -19.19
N GLN A 97 -11.76 7.79 -18.44
CA GLN A 97 -12.47 8.98 -18.90
C GLN A 97 -11.48 10.00 -19.45
N ALA A 98 -11.77 10.56 -20.63
CA ALA A 98 -10.98 11.62 -21.25
C ALA A 98 -10.78 12.79 -20.28
N GLY A 99 -9.55 13.32 -20.22
CA GLY A 99 -9.20 14.44 -19.34
C GLY A 99 -9.12 14.11 -17.84
N THR A 100 -9.46 12.88 -17.42
CA THR A 100 -9.30 12.44 -16.03
C THR A 100 -7.88 11.94 -15.81
N THR A 101 -7.30 12.28 -14.65
CA THR A 101 -6.00 11.75 -14.24
C THR A 101 -6.20 10.43 -13.51
N TYR A 102 -5.42 9.43 -13.91
CA TYR A 102 -5.32 8.17 -13.19
C TYR A 102 -3.88 7.96 -12.72
N ILE A 103 -3.70 7.13 -11.71
CA ILE A 103 -2.37 6.74 -11.21
C ILE A 103 -2.32 5.22 -11.19
N LEU A 104 -1.47 4.66 -12.06
CA LEU A 104 -1.12 3.25 -12.04
C LEU A 104 0.08 3.07 -11.12
N ILE A 105 -0.06 2.21 -10.11
CA ILE A 105 1.03 1.80 -9.24
C ILE A 105 1.55 0.47 -9.77
N PHE A 106 2.83 0.40 -10.12
CA PHE A 106 3.55 -0.86 -10.24
C PHE A 106 4.21 -1.19 -8.91
N THR A 107 4.01 -2.40 -8.39
CA THR A 107 4.73 -2.97 -7.25
C THR A 107 4.90 -4.49 -7.44
N THR A 108 5.47 -5.16 -6.45
CA THR A 108 5.76 -6.61 -6.47
C THR A 108 4.84 -7.36 -5.52
N TYR A 109 4.36 -8.55 -5.87
CA TYR A 109 3.50 -9.35 -4.97
C TYR A 109 4.19 -9.63 -3.62
N SER A 110 5.48 -9.98 -3.65
CA SER A 110 6.30 -10.20 -2.45
C SER A 110 6.94 -8.90 -1.94
N PRO A 111 7.12 -8.73 -0.62
CA PRO A 111 7.74 -7.53 -0.05
C PRO A 111 9.26 -7.49 -0.26
N ASN A 112 9.84 -6.29 -0.17
CA ASN A 112 11.28 -6.03 -0.28
C ASN A 112 11.94 -6.52 -1.59
N VAL A 113 11.17 -6.62 -2.68
CA VAL A 113 11.68 -7.06 -3.99
C VAL A 113 12.03 -5.86 -4.86
N THR A 114 13.22 -5.91 -5.46
CA THR A 114 13.68 -4.94 -6.47
C THR A 114 13.68 -5.62 -7.84
N THR A 115 13.36 -4.88 -8.90
CA THR A 115 13.26 -5.43 -10.25
C THR A 115 13.24 -4.30 -11.29
N SER A 116 13.72 -4.59 -12.50
CA SER A 116 13.29 -3.85 -13.69
C SER A 116 11.91 -4.33 -14.13
N PHE A 117 11.12 -3.44 -14.73
CA PHE A 117 9.82 -3.80 -15.29
C PHE A 117 9.48 -2.94 -16.51
N SER A 118 8.48 -3.39 -17.25
CA SER A 118 7.80 -2.60 -18.27
C SER A 118 6.29 -2.72 -18.15
N ILE A 119 5.56 -1.69 -18.57
CA ILE A 119 4.12 -1.67 -18.71
C ILE A 119 3.78 -1.49 -20.18
N MET A 120 2.89 -2.33 -20.68
CA MET A 120 2.23 -2.15 -21.97
C MET A 120 0.81 -1.65 -21.73
N ALA A 121 0.47 -0.51 -22.32
CA ALA A 121 -0.87 0.06 -22.30
C ALA A 121 -1.52 -0.06 -23.68
N LEU A 122 -2.68 -0.70 -23.74
CA LEU A 122 -3.49 -0.96 -24.92
C LEU A 122 -4.78 -0.16 -24.82
N GLY A 123 -5.22 0.51 -25.89
CA GLY A 123 -6.49 1.24 -25.87
C GLY A 123 -6.87 1.87 -27.21
N PRO A 124 -7.98 2.63 -27.25
CA PRO A 124 -8.42 3.33 -28.45
C PRO A 124 -7.50 4.50 -28.86
N GLU A 125 -6.69 5.02 -27.94
CA GLU A 125 -5.68 6.07 -28.19
C GLU A 125 -4.38 5.74 -27.43
N ARG A 126 -3.26 6.37 -27.80
CA ARG A 126 -2.09 6.42 -26.92
C ARG A 126 -2.45 7.11 -25.61
N VAL A 127 -2.14 6.44 -24.50
CA VAL A 127 -2.06 7.09 -23.20
C VAL A 127 -0.73 7.83 -23.06
N SER A 128 -0.71 8.89 -22.26
CA SER A 128 0.52 9.46 -21.70
C SER A 128 0.83 8.76 -20.39
N LEU A 129 2.06 8.28 -20.23
CA LEU A 129 2.56 7.61 -19.03
C LEU A 129 3.75 8.41 -18.49
N MET A 130 3.63 8.94 -17.28
CA MET A 130 4.65 9.78 -16.67
C MET A 130 4.90 9.38 -15.22
N ARG A 131 6.15 9.09 -14.86
CA ARG A 131 6.53 8.86 -13.48
C ARG A 131 6.14 10.04 -12.59
N LEU A 132 5.49 9.76 -11.47
CA LEU A 132 5.26 10.74 -10.42
C LEU A 132 6.39 10.69 -9.41
N ASN A 133 6.87 11.86 -9.01
CA ASN A 133 7.80 11.99 -7.91
C ASN A 133 7.00 11.93 -6.61
N VAL A 134 7.06 10.80 -5.92
CA VAL A 134 6.59 10.71 -4.54
C VAL A 134 7.78 11.05 -3.67
N VAL A 135 7.67 12.19 -2.98
CA VAL A 135 8.53 12.45 -1.83
C VAL A 135 8.18 11.37 -0.82
N PRO A 136 9.13 10.52 -0.38
CA PRO A 136 8.88 9.61 0.73
C PRO A 136 8.27 10.44 1.84
N SER A 137 7.14 10.03 2.40
CA SER A 137 6.72 10.59 3.69
C SER A 137 7.88 10.29 4.63
N THR A 138 8.73 11.29 4.86
CA THR A 138 9.65 11.29 5.99
C THR A 138 8.76 10.96 7.16
N THR A 139 9.14 9.91 7.90
CA THR A 139 8.48 9.53 9.14
C THR A 139 8.17 10.82 9.89
N THR A 140 6.91 11.23 9.92
CA THR A 140 6.50 12.33 10.77
C THR A 140 6.66 11.74 12.15
N THR A 141 7.82 11.96 12.76
CA THR A 141 7.94 11.92 14.20
C THR A 141 6.87 12.87 14.67
N THR A 142 5.77 12.31 15.19
CA THR A 142 4.72 13.09 15.83
C THR A 142 5.35 13.68 17.09
N THR A 143 6.05 14.80 16.93
CA THR A 143 6.28 15.72 18.05
C THR A 143 4.90 16.22 18.40
N LEU A 144 4.33 15.65 19.48
CA LEU A 144 3.10 16.15 20.08
C LEU A 144 3.33 17.61 20.46
N MET A 145 2.94 18.53 19.60
CA MET A 145 2.74 19.91 19.98
C MET A 145 1.41 19.94 20.74
N THR A 146 1.54 19.90 22.06
CA THR A 146 0.42 20.05 23.00
C THR A 146 -0.21 21.43 22.82
N THR A 147 -1.39 21.47 22.22
CA THR A 147 -2.35 22.55 22.46
C THR A 147 -3.74 21.98 22.64
N GLY A 148 -4.19 21.98 23.89
CA GLY A 148 -5.59 22.18 24.23
C GLY A 148 -6.49 20.93 24.29
N MET A 149 -6.68 20.44 25.51
CA MET A 149 -7.97 19.95 26.05
C MET A 149 -8.62 18.66 25.52
N HIS A 150 -7.99 17.88 24.63
CA HIS A 150 -8.46 16.51 24.32
C HIS A 150 -7.56 15.38 24.87
N ASP A 151 -6.43 15.72 25.49
CA ASP A 151 -5.36 14.75 25.81
C ASP A 151 -5.36 14.15 27.22
N GLU A 152 -6.23 14.56 28.14
CA GLU A 152 -6.26 13.98 29.50
C GLU A 152 -6.58 12.47 29.49
N LEU A 153 -7.46 12.01 28.60
CA LEU A 153 -7.84 10.59 28.50
C LEU A 153 -6.76 9.72 27.84
N ILE A 154 -6.08 10.25 26.81
CA ILE A 154 -5.03 9.50 26.10
C ILE A 154 -3.76 9.44 26.96
N LEU A 155 -3.38 10.54 27.60
CA LEU A 155 -2.20 10.57 28.48
C LEU A 155 -2.40 9.68 29.71
N ALA A 156 -3.60 9.66 30.30
CA ALA A 156 -3.93 8.76 31.40
C ALA A 156 -3.81 7.29 31.00
N SER A 157 -4.30 6.91 29.80
CA SER A 157 -4.20 5.53 29.31
C SER A 157 -2.75 5.09 29.03
N PHE A 158 -1.91 5.96 28.48
CA PHE A 158 -0.48 5.70 28.26
C PHE A 158 0.31 5.63 29.57
N LEU A 159 0.00 6.50 30.54
CA LEU A 159 0.63 6.45 31.86
C LEU A 159 0.23 5.18 32.63
N PHE A 160 -1.01 4.72 32.48
CA PHE A 160 -1.48 3.48 33.08
C PHE A 160 -0.82 2.24 32.46
N LEU A 161 -0.63 2.23 31.14
CA LEU A 161 0.03 1.15 30.41
C LEU A 161 1.52 1.06 30.77
N THR A 162 2.21 2.19 30.82
CA THR A 162 3.65 2.24 31.16
C THR A 162 3.89 1.88 32.63
N LYS A 163 3.03 2.32 33.56
CA LYS A 163 3.08 1.87 34.96
C LYS A 163 2.79 0.38 35.11
N SER A 164 1.86 -0.17 34.33
CA SER A 164 1.57 -1.61 34.32
C SER A 164 2.74 -2.43 33.79
N ILE A 165 3.43 -1.96 32.75
CA ILE A 165 4.62 -2.63 32.17
C ILE A 165 5.81 -2.56 33.13
N VAL A 166 6.04 -1.41 33.79
CA VAL A 166 7.10 -1.26 34.80
C VAL A 166 6.80 -2.13 36.04
N SER A 167 5.54 -2.23 36.44
CA SER A 167 5.10 -3.13 37.51
C SER A 167 5.30 -4.60 37.15
N LEU A 168 4.98 -5.01 35.92
CA LEU A 168 5.21 -6.38 35.42
C LEU A 168 6.70 -6.72 35.38
N LYS A 169 7.56 -5.79 34.93
CA LYS A 169 9.02 -5.97 34.95
C LYS A 169 9.56 -6.08 36.38
N GLY A 170 9.01 -5.31 37.32
CA GLY A 170 9.37 -5.39 38.74
C GLY A 170 8.97 -6.71 39.40
N ILE A 171 7.82 -7.28 39.03
CA ILE A 171 7.37 -8.60 39.50
C ILE A 171 8.24 -9.72 38.91
N LEU A 172 8.54 -9.67 37.61
CA LEU A 172 9.41 -10.64 36.94
C LEU A 172 10.86 -10.62 37.48
N TYR A 173 11.37 -9.46 37.88
CA TYR A 173 12.71 -9.35 38.49
C TYR A 173 12.75 -9.84 39.96
N LYS A 174 11.62 -9.80 40.69
CA LYS A 174 11.53 -10.31 42.07
C LYS A 174 11.20 -11.80 42.17
N GLU A 175 10.61 -12.41 41.13
CA GLU A 175 10.15 -13.81 41.14
C GLU A 175 11.14 -14.81 40.53
N HIS A 176 12.40 -14.45 40.33
CA HIS A 176 13.44 -15.39 39.91
C HIS A 176 13.85 -16.42 41.00
N THR A 177 13.11 -16.49 42.11
CA THR A 177 13.41 -17.34 43.28
C THR A 177 12.32 -18.31 43.73
N ASP A 178 11.15 -18.45 43.06
CA ASP A 178 10.24 -19.57 43.39
C ASP A 178 9.24 -19.95 42.27
N LYS A 179 9.40 -21.14 41.67
CA LYS A 179 8.68 -21.57 40.45
C LYS A 179 7.21 -21.97 40.65
N ASN A 180 6.74 -22.19 41.87
CA ASN A 180 5.40 -22.74 42.11
C ASN A 180 4.26 -21.69 42.22
N ARG A 181 4.57 -20.39 42.11
CA ARG A 181 3.57 -19.30 42.22
C ARG A 181 3.01 -18.77 40.89
N ILE A 182 3.69 -19.04 39.78
CA ILE A 182 3.37 -18.52 38.44
C ILE A 182 1.95 -18.91 37.98
N ASN A 183 1.50 -20.13 38.31
CA ASN A 183 0.20 -20.64 37.87
C ASN A 183 -1.03 -20.01 38.57
N ARG A 184 -0.87 -19.36 39.74
CA ARG A 184 -1.99 -18.67 40.40
C ARG A 184 -2.18 -17.23 39.90
N SER A 185 -1.10 -16.57 39.44
CA SER A 185 -1.17 -15.18 38.95
C SER A 185 -1.78 -15.07 37.55
N LEU A 186 -1.45 -16.01 36.64
CA LEU A 186 -2.06 -16.07 35.31
C LEU A 186 -3.58 -16.29 35.35
N LYS A 187 -4.08 -17.06 36.33
CA LYS A 187 -5.53 -17.30 36.51
C LYS A 187 -6.28 -16.05 36.98
N PHE A 188 -5.64 -15.14 37.73
CA PHE A 188 -6.28 -13.90 38.18
C PHE A 188 -6.37 -12.87 37.04
N PHE A 189 -5.39 -12.87 36.13
CA PHE A 189 -5.35 -11.98 34.97
C PHE A 189 -6.37 -12.35 33.88
N MET A 190 -6.66 -13.65 33.68
CA MET A 190 -7.66 -14.09 32.68
C MET A 190 -9.11 -13.75 33.06
N VAL A 191 -9.40 -13.49 34.34
CA VAL A 191 -10.76 -13.16 34.81
C VAL A 191 -11.11 -11.67 34.57
N HIS A 192 -10.12 -10.79 34.46
CA HIS A 192 -10.34 -9.34 34.29
C HIS A 192 -10.39 -8.88 32.82
N PHE A 193 -10.15 -9.76 31.85
CA PHE A 193 -10.19 -9.44 30.41
C PHE A 193 -11.40 -10.04 29.66
N ARG A 194 -12.37 -10.62 30.37
CA ARG A 194 -13.70 -10.93 29.83
C ARG A 194 -14.75 -10.02 30.45
N ARG A 195 -14.80 -8.77 29.99
CA ARG A 195 -16.01 -7.93 29.92
C ARG A 195 -15.75 -6.74 29.01
#